data_AF-A0A968B325-F1
#
_entry.id   AF-A0A968B325-F1
#
_cell.length_a   1.000
_cell.length_b   1.000
_cell.length_c   1.000
_cell.angle_alpha   90.00
_cell.angle_beta   90.00
_cell.angle_gamma   90.00
#
_symmetry.space_group_name_H-M   'P 1'
#
loop_
_entity.id
_entity.type
_entity.pdbx_description
1 polymer ?
#
loop_
_entity_poly.entity_id
_entity_poly.type
_entity_poly.pdbx_seq_one_letter_code
_entity_poly.pdbx_strand_id
1 'polypeptide(L)'
;MRYFIIILLLATAGYAALGTIGAFNGGEWSQKLLGRQDLRRYYTACQTCENVVPIITGPAQKRPGTYYINTTNGLGRLISFEHSTDQAYVLEFSEKIMRVYK
;
A
#
# COMPACT_ATOMS: atom_id res chain seq x y z
N MET A 1 9.20 49.36 9.74
CA MET A 1 8.07 48.41 9.79
C MET A 1 7.56 47.94 8.42
N ARG A 2 7.68 48.72 7.33
CA ARG A 2 7.18 48.34 5.98
C ARG A 2 7.90 47.15 5.32
N TYR A 3 9.22 47.01 5.54
CA TYR A 3 10.00 45.88 4.98
C TYR A 3 9.75 44.54 5.70
N PHE A 4 9.40 44.58 6.99
CA PHE A 4 9.14 43.37 7.78
C PHE A 4 7.87 42.65 7.32
N ILE A 5 6.84 43.42 6.93
CA ILE A 5 5.58 42.87 6.37
C ILE A 5 5.81 42.25 4.98
N ILE A 6 6.65 42.83 4.14
CA ILE A 6 6.96 42.30 2.80
C ILE A 6 7.73 40.97 2.87
N ILE A 7 8.68 40.85 3.81
CA ILE A 7 9.43 39.60 4.03
C ILE A 7 8.50 38.49 4.57
N LEU A 8 7.57 38.83 5.47
CA LEU A 8 6.59 37.88 5.99
C LEU A 8 5.61 37.38 4.90
N LEU A 9 5.20 38.26 3.97
CA LEU A 9 4.30 37.93 2.85
C LEU A 9 4.99 37.09 1.76
N LEU A 10 6.28 37.32 1.50
CA LEU A 10 7.08 36.49 0.60
C LEU A 10 7.34 35.09 1.19
N ALA A 11 7.54 35.00 2.51
CA ALA A 11 7.72 33.73 3.19
C ALA A 11 6.44 32.88 3.13
N THR A 12 5.25 33.45 3.34
CA THR A 12 3.98 32.70 3.31
C THR A 12 3.58 32.25 1.90
N ALA A 13 3.89 33.02 0.86
CA ALA A 13 3.67 32.62 -0.53
C ALA A 13 4.55 31.43 -0.96
N GLY A 14 5.76 31.32 -0.39
CA GLY A 14 6.70 30.23 -0.71
C GLY A 14 6.27 28.86 -0.16
N TYR A 15 5.59 28.80 0.98
CA TYR A 15 5.18 27.53 1.60
C TYR A 15 3.96 26.89 0.94
N ALA A 16 3.14 27.65 0.21
CA ALA A 16 1.95 27.12 -0.48
C ALA A 16 2.26 26.32 -1.76
N ALA A 17 3.53 26.29 -2.19
CA ALA A 17 3.98 25.60 -3.39
C ALA A 17 4.71 24.27 -3.11
N LEU A 18 4.51 23.68 -1.93
CA LEU A 18 4.91 22.29 -1.71
C LEU A 18 4.03 21.40 -2.60
N GLY A 19 4.63 20.96 -3.71
CA GLY A 19 3.95 20.20 -4.75
C GLY A 19 3.18 19.02 -4.17
N THR A 20 1.86 19.05 -4.30
CA THR A 20 1.02 17.91 -3.96
C THR A 20 1.22 16.83 -5.03
N ILE A 21 1.50 15.61 -4.59
CA ILE A 21 1.59 14.46 -5.50
C ILE A 21 0.16 14.15 -5.96
N GLY A 22 -0.18 14.58 -7.17
CA GLY A 22 -1.53 14.40 -7.73
C GLY A 22 -1.88 12.96 -8.10
N ALA A 23 -0.88 12.07 -8.20
CA ALA A 23 -1.07 10.64 -8.45
C ALA A 23 0.10 9.83 -7.87
N PHE A 24 -0.22 8.76 -7.15
CA PHE A 24 0.71 7.80 -6.54
C PHE A 24 0.49 6.39 -7.14
N ASN A 25 0.67 6.31 -8.46
CA ASN A 25 0.54 5.08 -9.23
C ASN A 25 1.89 4.40 -9.53
N GLY A 26 3.01 5.02 -9.13
CA GLY A 26 4.36 4.54 -9.41
C GLY A 26 4.82 3.38 -8.51
N GLY A 27 4.19 3.22 -7.35
CA GLY A 27 4.46 2.12 -6.41
C GLY A 27 5.89 2.12 -5.86
N GLU A 28 6.35 0.96 -5.40
CA GLU A 28 7.69 0.79 -4.82
C GLU A 28 8.76 0.65 -5.91
N TRP A 29 9.83 1.42 -5.77
CA TRP A 29 10.96 1.41 -6.69
C TRP A 29 12.19 0.80 -6.05
N SER A 30 12.85 -0.07 -6.81
CA SER A 30 14.15 -0.63 -6.42
C SER A 30 15.17 0.48 -6.20
N GLN A 31 16.02 0.33 -5.18
CA GLN A 31 17.09 1.28 -4.84
C GLN A 31 18.02 1.61 -6.03
N LYS A 32 18.15 0.71 -7.00
CA LYS A 32 18.94 0.93 -8.23
C LYS A 32 18.35 2.01 -9.15
N LEU A 33 17.08 2.33 -9.03
CA LEU A 33 16.36 3.30 -9.86
C LEU A 33 16.28 4.69 -9.25
N LEU A 34 16.84 4.91 -8.05
CA LEU A 34 16.82 6.20 -7.36
C LEU A 34 17.50 7.34 -8.14
N GLY A 35 18.43 7.01 -9.04
CA GLY A 35 19.10 8.00 -9.88
C GLY A 35 18.32 8.40 -11.14
N ARG A 36 17.20 7.72 -11.47
CA ARG A 36 16.48 7.89 -12.73
C ARG A 36 15.36 8.92 -12.64
N GLN A 37 15.75 10.16 -12.35
CA GLN A 37 14.83 11.31 -12.27
C GLN A 37 14.21 11.68 -13.62
N ASP A 38 14.81 11.23 -14.72
CA ASP A 38 14.30 11.37 -16.09
C ASP A 38 12.99 10.59 -16.31
N LEU A 39 12.75 9.54 -15.54
CA LEU A 39 11.53 8.76 -15.64
C LEU A 39 10.36 9.53 -15.02
N ARG A 40 9.30 9.77 -15.81
CA ARG A 40 8.09 10.47 -15.35
C ARG A 40 7.46 9.85 -14.08
N ARG A 41 7.58 8.53 -13.93
CA ARG A 41 7.07 7.76 -12.78
C ARG A 41 7.90 7.93 -11.50
N TYR A 42 9.10 8.50 -11.59
CA TYR A 42 9.95 8.78 -10.43
C TYR A 42 9.24 9.66 -9.40
N TYR A 43 8.50 10.67 -9.88
CA TYR A 43 7.76 11.61 -9.04
C TYR A 43 6.44 11.02 -8.47
N THR A 44 6.03 9.83 -8.91
CA THR A 44 4.79 9.17 -8.46
C THR A 44 5.05 7.86 -7.70
N ALA A 45 6.31 7.58 -7.37
CA ALA A 45 6.78 6.36 -6.72
C ALA A 45 7.30 6.60 -5.29
N CYS A 46 7.42 5.52 -4.51
CA CYS A 46 8.03 5.46 -3.17
C CYS A 46 9.29 4.60 -3.21
N GLN A 47 10.22 4.84 -2.28
CA GLN A 47 11.34 3.91 -2.05
C GLN A 47 10.88 2.67 -1.27
N THR A 48 9.95 2.83 -0.34
CA THR A 48 9.43 1.76 0.52
C THR A 48 7.91 1.93 0.64
N CYS A 49 7.16 0.86 0.40
CA CYS A 49 5.71 0.87 0.53
C CYS A 49 5.24 -0.28 1.45
N GLU A 50 5.13 0.01 2.74
CA GLU A 50 4.72 -0.96 3.76
C GLU A 50 3.20 -0.92 4.02
N ASN A 51 2.56 -2.09 4.00
CA ASN A 51 1.14 -2.26 4.32
C ASN A 51 0.18 -1.35 3.52
N VAL A 52 0.60 -0.90 2.34
CA VAL A 52 -0.19 -0.08 1.42
C VAL A 52 -0.15 -0.65 0.01
N VAL A 53 -1.22 -0.46 -0.74
CA VAL A 53 -1.36 -0.88 -2.13
C VAL A 53 -1.70 0.35 -2.97
N PRO A 54 -0.85 0.75 -3.94
CA PRO A 54 -1.17 1.82 -4.88
C PRO A 54 -2.29 1.37 -5.81
N ILE A 55 -3.32 2.20 -5.99
CA ILE A 55 -4.41 1.92 -6.92
C ILE A 55 -4.25 2.71 -8.21
N ILE A 56 -4.83 2.21 -9.30
CA ILE A 56 -4.72 2.79 -10.65
C ILE A 56 -5.23 4.24 -10.68
N THR A 57 -6.27 4.56 -9.89
CA THR A 57 -6.87 5.90 -9.82
C THR A 57 -5.98 6.93 -9.13
N GLY A 58 -4.87 6.52 -8.50
CA GLY A 58 -3.86 7.42 -7.98
C GLY A 58 -3.54 7.28 -6.49
N PRO A 59 -4.47 7.10 -5.55
CA PRO A 59 -4.08 7.06 -4.13
C PRO A 59 -3.41 5.72 -3.75
N ALA A 60 -2.81 5.67 -2.57
CA ALA A 60 -2.49 4.41 -1.91
C ALA A 60 -3.61 4.07 -0.92
N GLN A 61 -4.08 2.82 -0.94
CA GLN A 61 -4.98 2.31 0.09
C GLN A 61 -4.22 1.41 1.06
N LYS A 62 -4.70 1.31 2.31
CA LYS A 62 -4.15 0.32 3.24
C LYS A 62 -4.43 -1.09 2.70
N ARG A 63 -3.45 -2.00 2.84
CA ARG A 63 -3.62 -3.41 2.45
C ARG A 63 -4.84 -3.98 3.19
N PRO A 64 -5.75 -4.70 2.51
CA PRO A 64 -6.83 -5.39 3.19
C PRO A 64 -6.23 -6.30 4.26
N GLY A 65 -6.75 -6.20 5.48
CA GLY A 65 -6.34 -7.03 6.59
C GLY A 65 -6.86 -8.46 6.45
N THR A 66 -6.50 -9.31 7.40
CA THR A 66 -7.09 -10.63 7.56
C THR A 66 -8.28 -10.54 8.51
N TYR A 67 -9.33 -11.32 8.24
CA TYR A 67 -10.43 -11.50 9.17
C TYR A 67 -10.18 -12.72 10.07
N TYR A 68 -10.55 -12.63 11.35
CA TYR A 68 -10.48 -13.76 12.26
C TYR A 68 -11.70 -14.66 12.06
N ILE A 69 -11.47 -15.92 11.65
CA ILE A 69 -12.55 -16.89 11.43
C ILE A 69 -12.70 -17.82 12.63
N ASN A 70 -11.63 -18.52 13.02
CA ASN A 70 -11.65 -19.45 14.14
C ASN A 70 -10.22 -19.71 14.66
N THR A 71 -10.13 -20.35 15.83
CA THR A 71 -8.88 -20.84 16.42
C THR A 71 -8.69 -22.32 16.07
N THR A 72 -7.48 -22.67 15.62
CA THR A 72 -7.07 -24.05 15.37
C THR A 72 -6.84 -24.80 16.69
N ASN A 73 -7.20 -26.09 16.73
CA ASN A 73 -6.83 -26.96 17.84
C ASN A 73 -5.40 -27.48 17.62
N GLY A 74 -4.41 -26.67 18.02
CA GLY A 74 -2.99 -27.00 17.90
C GLY A 74 -2.38 -26.63 16.54
N LEU A 75 -1.30 -27.31 16.17
CA LEU A 75 -0.61 -27.06 14.91
C LEU A 75 -1.48 -27.53 13.73
N GLY A 76 -1.83 -26.60 12.85
CA GLY A 76 -2.60 -26.87 11.66
C GLY A 76 -1.96 -26.26 10.42
N ARG A 77 -2.19 -26.88 9.26
CA ARG A 77 -1.78 -26.36 7.95
C ARG A 77 -3.01 -25.90 7.18
N LEU A 78 -2.95 -24.68 6.65
CA LEU A 78 -3.93 -24.16 5.72
C LEU A 78 -3.49 -24.46 4.28
N ILE A 79 -4.40 -25.01 3.48
CA ILE A 79 -4.18 -25.28 2.06
C ILE A 79 -5.32 -24.63 1.28
N SER A 80 -4.99 -23.74 0.35
CA SER A 80 -5.96 -23.15 -0.57
C SER A 80 -6.38 -24.19 -1.61
N PHE A 81 -7.69 -24.41 -1.74
CA PHE A 81 -8.27 -25.29 -2.74
C PHE A 81 -9.27 -24.51 -3.60
N GLU A 82 -8.98 -24.40 -4.89
CA GLU A 82 -9.82 -23.70 -5.85
C GLU A 82 -10.26 -24.68 -6.93
N HIS A 83 -11.57 -24.93 -7.03
CA HIS A 83 -12.14 -25.78 -8.08
C HIS A 83 -12.65 -24.96 -9.27
N SER A 84 -13.15 -23.76 -9.01
CA SER A 84 -13.58 -22.79 -10.03
C SER A 84 -13.54 -21.38 -9.46
N THR A 85 -13.78 -20.37 -10.31
CA THR A 85 -13.87 -18.96 -9.90
C THR A 85 -14.93 -18.70 -8.83
N ASP A 86 -15.98 -19.52 -8.76
CA ASP A 86 -17.05 -19.39 -7.77
C ASP A 86 -16.84 -20.28 -6.53
N GLN A 87 -15.95 -21.27 -6.63
CA GLN A 87 -15.71 -22.29 -5.62
C GLN A 87 -14.24 -22.29 -5.20
N ALA A 88 -13.90 -21.29 -4.39
CA ALA A 88 -12.65 -21.21 -3.64
C ALA A 88 -12.92 -21.53 -2.16
N TYR A 89 -12.13 -22.44 -1.60
CA TYR A 89 -12.19 -22.85 -0.21
C TYR A 89 -10.78 -22.91 0.40
N VAL A 90 -10.71 -22.76 1.72
CA VAL A 90 -9.48 -22.95 2.50
C VAL A 90 -9.67 -24.19 3.38
N LEU A 91 -8.81 -25.19 3.18
CA LEU A 91 -8.79 -26.42 3.96
C LEU A 91 -7.82 -26.27 5.13
N GLU A 92 -8.33 -26.42 6.35
CA GLU A 92 -7.52 -26.51 7.56
C GLU A 92 -7.32 -27.97 7.93
N PHE A 93 -6.08 -28.43 7.94
CA PHE A 93 -5.68 -29.75 8.43
C PHE A 93 -5.01 -29.59 9.78
N SER A 94 -5.66 -30.08 10.84
CA SER A 94 -5.11 -30.19 12.20
C SER A 94 -5.05 -31.67 12.61
N GLU A 95 -4.57 -31.97 13.81
CA GLU A 95 -4.43 -33.36 14.27
C GLU A 95 -5.80 -34.08 14.25
N LYS A 96 -5.95 -35.05 13.34
CA LYS A 96 -7.16 -35.88 13.14
C LYS A 96 -8.44 -35.08 12.83
N ILE A 97 -8.33 -33.80 12.48
CA ILE A 97 -9.46 -32.92 12.18
C ILE A 97 -9.17 -32.17 10.89
N MET A 98 -10.16 -32.16 9.99
CA MET A 98 -10.15 -31.34 8.78
C MET A 98 -11.36 -30.41 8.80
N ARG A 99 -11.14 -29.11 8.61
CA ARG A 99 -12.22 -28.12 8.47
C ARG A 99 -12.13 -27.41 7.12
N VAL A 100 -13.28 -27.00 6.61
CA VAL A 100 -13.41 -26.32 5.32
C VAL A 100 -13.98 -24.93 5.60
N TYR A 101 -13.21 -23.91 5.20
CA TYR A 101 -13.59 -22.51 5.29
C TYR A 101 -13.86 -21.96 3.89
N LYS A 102 -14.81 -21.02 3.80
CA LYS A 102 -15.07 -20.25 2.59
C LYS A 102 -14.50 -18.84 2.77
#